data_AF-A0A6J4XK12-F1
#
_entry.id   AF-A0A6J4XK12-F1
#
_cell.length_a   1.000
_cell.length_b   1.000
_cell.length_c   1.000
_cell.angle_alpha   90.00
_cell.angle_beta   90.00
_cell.angle_gamma   90.00
#
_symmetry.space_group_name_H-M   'P 1'
#
loop_
_entity.id
_entity.type
_entity.pdbx_description
1 polymer ?
#
loop_
_entity_poly.entity_id
_entity_poly.type
_entity_poly.pdbx_seq_one_letter_code
_entity_poly.pdbx_strand_id
1 'polypeptide(L)'
;MSRYQASRIKHQASSIKHPVPSNQQPMTLPDKNTLDCFGKLEIVFPLGDDGLRHTPAPCLECSYKTECLRTGLKGAAGLKVHEEQVDRSYDSGMISFVERWSRKKTIDRKKNSGKAWRFRWRSLRRKTKQS
;
A
#
# COMPACT_ATOMS: atom_id res chain seq x y z
N MET A 1 -76.83 29.86 15.39
CA MET A 1 -76.93 28.48 14.87
C MET A 1 -76.93 28.53 13.34
N SER A 2 -75.79 28.35 12.65
CA SER A 2 -75.82 27.85 11.25
C SER A 2 -74.41 27.55 10.70
N ARG A 3 -74.08 26.25 10.72
CA ARG A 3 -73.40 25.45 9.69
C ARG A 3 -72.37 26.17 8.80
N TYR A 4 -71.11 26.14 9.21
CA TYR A 4 -69.97 26.25 8.29
C TYR A 4 -70.00 25.03 7.33
N GLN A 5 -70.17 25.27 6.03
CA GLN A 5 -69.98 24.25 5.00
C GLN A 5 -68.48 24.13 4.69
N ALA A 6 -67.88 23.01 5.10
CA ALA A 6 -66.52 22.67 4.70
C ALA A 6 -66.56 21.91 3.36
N SER A 7 -66.25 22.60 2.26
CA SER A 7 -66.10 22.01 0.93
C SER A 7 -64.88 21.09 0.90
N ARG A 8 -65.12 19.79 0.75
CA ARG A 8 -64.08 18.75 0.69
C ARG A 8 -63.44 18.74 -0.71
N ILE A 9 -62.32 19.44 -0.87
CA ILE A 9 -61.47 19.35 -2.09
C ILE A 9 -60.80 17.97 -2.10
N LYS A 10 -61.18 17.13 -3.07
CA LYS A 10 -60.55 15.82 -3.30
C LYS A 10 -59.22 16.05 -4.04
N HIS A 11 -58.10 16.07 -3.33
CA HIS A 11 -56.80 15.97 -3.97
C HIS A 11 -56.54 14.52 -4.35
N GLN A 12 -56.47 14.25 -5.65
CA GLN A 12 -56.09 12.98 -6.23
C GLN A 12 -54.55 12.89 -6.20
N ALA A 13 -54.00 12.04 -5.33
CA ALA A 13 -52.57 11.78 -5.29
C ALA A 13 -52.17 10.94 -6.51
N SER A 14 -51.68 11.61 -7.56
CA SER A 14 -51.05 10.93 -8.69
C SER A 14 -49.72 10.34 -8.23
N SER A 15 -49.72 9.01 -8.06
CA SER A 15 -48.55 8.23 -7.73
C SER A 15 -47.63 8.17 -8.96
N ILE A 16 -46.71 9.13 -9.07
CA ILE A 16 -45.59 9.02 -10.03
C ILE A 16 -44.62 8.00 -9.43
N LYS A 17 -44.84 6.72 -9.76
CA LYS A 17 -43.83 5.67 -9.55
C LYS A 17 -42.72 5.90 -10.57
N HIS A 18 -41.69 6.65 -10.20
CA HIS A 18 -40.45 6.58 -10.95
C HIS A 18 -39.85 5.19 -10.74
N PRO A 19 -39.56 4.43 -11.81
CA PRO A 19 -38.77 3.21 -11.67
C PRO A 19 -37.36 3.61 -11.24
N VAL A 20 -37.01 3.31 -10.00
CA VAL A 20 -35.61 3.31 -9.56
C VAL A 20 -34.91 2.22 -10.38
N PRO A 21 -33.86 2.51 -11.16
CA PRO A 21 -33.04 1.44 -11.71
C PRO A 21 -32.26 0.83 -10.55
N SER A 22 -32.82 -0.22 -9.95
CA SER A 22 -32.12 -1.10 -9.03
C SER A 22 -31.12 -1.94 -9.84
N ASN A 23 -29.99 -1.34 -10.19
CA ASN A 23 -28.82 -2.10 -10.61
C ASN A 23 -27.59 -1.55 -9.89
N GLN A 24 -27.65 -1.59 -8.56
CA GLN A 24 -26.46 -1.52 -7.73
C GLN A 24 -25.83 -2.90 -7.75
N GLN A 25 -24.93 -3.12 -8.72
CA GLN A 25 -23.99 -4.23 -8.64
C GLN A 25 -23.25 -4.12 -7.30
N PRO A 26 -23.10 -5.22 -6.54
CA PRO A 26 -22.27 -5.18 -5.34
C PRO A 26 -20.83 -4.89 -5.80
N MET A 27 -20.29 -3.74 -5.40
CA MET A 27 -18.88 -3.41 -5.61
C MET A 27 -18.04 -4.36 -4.76
N THR A 28 -17.67 -5.52 -5.32
CA THR A 28 -16.64 -6.38 -4.76
C THR A 28 -15.32 -5.62 -4.83
N LEU A 29 -14.81 -5.17 -3.69
CA LEU A 29 -13.49 -4.56 -3.59
C LEU A 29 -12.47 -5.54 -4.19
N PRO A 30 -11.65 -5.11 -5.17
CA PRO A 30 -10.67 -5.98 -5.79
C PRO A 30 -9.71 -6.51 -4.73
N ASP A 31 -9.36 -7.79 -4.83
CA ASP A 31 -8.39 -8.41 -3.95
C ASP A 31 -7.09 -7.59 -3.96
N LYS A 32 -6.61 -7.19 -2.78
CA LYS A 32 -5.43 -6.32 -2.66
C LYS A 32 -4.20 -6.84 -3.41
N ASN A 33 -4.08 -8.15 -3.60
CA ASN A 33 -2.95 -8.80 -4.28
C ASN A 33 -3.07 -8.77 -5.82
N THR A 34 -4.25 -8.49 -6.38
CA THR A 34 -4.45 -8.35 -7.83
C THR A 34 -4.27 -6.91 -8.30
N LEU A 35 -4.09 -5.97 -7.37
CA LEU A 35 -3.82 -4.57 -7.68
C LEU A 35 -2.38 -4.40 -8.16
N ASP A 36 -2.23 -3.81 -9.33
CA ASP A 36 -0.92 -3.57 -9.94
C ASP A 36 -0.03 -2.64 -9.11
N CYS A 37 -0.57 -1.83 -8.20
CA CYS A 37 0.21 -0.93 -7.35
C CYS A 37 0.62 -1.54 -6.00
N PHE A 38 0.02 -2.66 -5.58
CA PHE A 38 0.17 -3.15 -4.20
C PHE A 38 1.62 -3.53 -3.88
N GLY A 39 2.19 -2.89 -2.85
CA GLY A 39 3.56 -3.11 -2.38
C GLY A 39 4.66 -2.56 -3.30
N LYS A 40 4.33 -1.89 -4.41
CA LYS A 40 5.34 -1.30 -5.32
C LYS A 40 5.73 0.09 -4.83
N LEU A 41 6.81 0.18 -4.05
CA LEU A 41 7.24 1.43 -3.40
C LEU A 41 7.50 2.59 -4.39
N GLU A 42 7.94 2.33 -5.62
CA GLU A 42 8.12 3.40 -6.61
C GLU A 42 6.79 4.01 -7.10
N ILE A 43 5.65 3.34 -6.86
CA ILE A 43 4.30 3.82 -7.21
C ILE A 43 3.58 4.37 -5.97
N VAL A 44 3.59 3.61 -4.87
CA VAL A 44 2.81 3.95 -3.66
C VAL A 44 3.56 4.83 -2.67
N PHE A 45 4.89 4.91 -2.81
CA PHE A 45 5.75 5.76 -1.99
C PHE A 45 6.94 6.31 -2.80
N PRO A 46 6.67 7.00 -3.92
CA PRO A 46 7.68 7.51 -4.85
C PRO A 46 8.62 8.50 -4.18
N LEU A 47 9.84 8.59 -4.70
CA LEU A 47 10.76 9.67 -4.39
C LEU A 47 10.29 10.94 -5.10
N GLY A 48 10.06 12.01 -4.35
CA GLY A 48 9.77 13.34 -4.88
C GLY A 48 11.02 14.11 -5.26
N ASP A 49 10.82 15.24 -5.91
CA ASP A 49 11.88 16.14 -6.37
C ASP A 49 12.66 16.79 -5.22
N ASP A 50 12.08 16.78 -4.01
CA ASP A 50 12.71 17.24 -2.77
C ASP A 50 13.64 16.17 -2.14
N GLY A 51 13.80 15.01 -2.78
CA GLY A 51 14.59 13.90 -2.25
C GLY A 51 13.95 13.20 -1.05
N LEU A 52 12.67 13.47 -0.78
CA LEU A 52 11.87 12.78 0.22
C LEU A 52 10.87 11.86 -0.47
N ARG A 53 10.46 10.80 0.23
CA ARG A 53 9.42 9.92 -0.29
C ARG A 53 8.06 10.41 0.16
N HIS A 54 7.11 10.46 -0.78
CA HIS A 54 5.76 10.96 -0.57
C HIS A 54 4.72 9.87 -0.78
N THR A 55 3.64 9.91 -0.02
CA THR A 55 2.48 9.03 -0.26
C THR A 55 1.48 9.78 -1.14
N PRO A 56 1.12 9.25 -2.33
CA PRO A 56 0.14 9.89 -3.19
C PRO A 56 -1.23 10.01 -2.49
N ALA A 57 -1.97 11.10 -2.76
CA ALA A 57 -3.31 11.32 -2.23
C ALA A 57 -4.25 10.09 -2.31
N PRO A 58 -4.37 9.36 -3.43
CA PRO A 58 -5.26 8.18 -3.49
C PRO A 58 -4.83 7.04 -2.56
N CYS A 59 -3.55 6.94 -2.22
CA CYS A 59 -3.08 5.93 -1.27
C CYS A 59 -3.47 6.24 0.18
N LEU A 60 -3.72 7.51 0.52
CA LEU A 60 -4.16 7.90 1.86
C LEU A 60 -5.62 7.49 2.13
N GLU A 61 -6.45 7.49 1.09
CA GLU A 61 -7.86 7.06 1.11
C GLU A 61 -8.03 5.55 0.90
N CYS A 62 -6.96 4.86 0.47
CA CYS A 62 -6.98 3.42 0.24
C CYS A 62 -7.16 2.62 1.53
N SER A 63 -8.09 1.67 1.51
CA SER A 63 -8.37 0.75 2.64
C SER A 63 -7.19 -0.17 2.96
N TYR A 64 -6.36 -0.52 1.96
CA TYR A 64 -5.23 -1.42 2.11
C TYR A 64 -3.90 -0.72 2.42
N LYS A 65 -3.87 0.60 2.65
CA LYS A 65 -2.64 1.42 2.72
C LYS A 65 -1.58 0.88 3.69
N THR A 66 -2.00 0.42 4.86
CA THR A 66 -1.11 -0.10 5.91
C THR A 66 -0.45 -1.41 5.47
N GLU A 67 -1.25 -2.36 4.98
CA GLU A 67 -0.77 -3.65 4.51
C GLU A 67 0.06 -3.53 3.23
N CYS A 68 -0.33 -2.64 2.32
CA CYS A 68 0.41 -2.32 1.10
C CYS A 68 1.81 -1.82 1.42
N LEU A 69 1.92 -0.80 2.29
CA LEU A 69 3.21 -0.21 2.63
C LEU A 69 4.08 -1.19 3.43
N ARG A 70 3.51 -1.91 4.41
CA ARG A 70 4.22 -2.96 5.15
C ARG A 70 4.77 -4.04 4.21
N THR A 71 4.00 -4.42 3.20
CA THR A 71 4.43 -5.42 2.22
C THR A 71 5.59 -4.89 1.38
N GLY A 72 5.50 -3.65 0.88
CA GLY A 72 6.59 -3.02 0.14
C GLY A 72 7.87 -2.90 0.95
N LEU A 73 7.77 -2.53 2.23
CA LEU A 73 8.92 -2.36 3.12
C LEU A 73 9.63 -3.67 3.52
N LYS A 74 8.95 -4.81 3.44
CA LYS A 74 9.57 -6.12 3.72
C LYS A 74 10.53 -6.58 2.62
N GLY A 75 10.37 -6.07 1.40
CA GLY A 75 11.14 -6.49 0.23
C GLY A 75 12.50 -5.81 0.08
N ALA A 76 13.18 -6.13 -1.03
CA ALA A 76 14.45 -5.50 -1.40
C ALA A 76 14.32 -3.97 -1.59
N ALA A 77 13.20 -3.52 -2.15
CA ALA A 77 12.89 -2.10 -2.28
C ALA A 77 12.80 -1.41 -0.90
N GLY A 78 12.18 -2.06 0.09
CA GLY A 78 12.12 -1.57 1.46
C GLY A 78 13.49 -1.41 2.13
N LEU A 79 14.42 -2.34 1.87
CA LEU A 79 15.80 -2.22 2.34
C LEU A 79 16.50 -0.98 1.77
N LYS A 80 16.19 -0.57 0.53
CA LYS A 80 16.69 0.68 -0.06
C LYS A 80 16.09 1.91 0.64
N VAL A 81 14.79 1.89 0.96
CA VAL A 81 14.16 2.98 1.74
C VAL A 81 14.80 3.15 3.12
N HIS A 82 15.06 2.05 3.83
CA HIS A 82 15.74 2.10 5.12
C HIS A 82 17.17 2.65 5.01
N GLU A 83 17.84 2.35 3.91
CA GLU A 83 19.17 2.85 3.62
C GLU A 83 19.17 4.38 3.38
N GLU A 84 18.24 4.87 2.55
CA GLU A 84 17.99 6.31 2.34
C GLU A 84 17.65 7.03 3.65
N GLN A 85 16.91 6.39 4.56
CA GLN A 85 16.60 6.97 5.87
C GLN A 85 17.85 7.10 6.76
N VAL A 86 18.73 6.09 6.76
CA VAL A 86 20.00 6.15 7.50
C VAL A 86 20.91 7.26 6.96
N ASP A 87 21.00 7.38 5.64
CA ASP A 87 21.82 8.42 5.01
C ASP A 87 21.27 9.82 5.36
N ARG A 88 19.95 10.04 5.27
CA ARG A 88 19.32 11.30 5.67
C ARG A 88 19.53 11.65 7.15
N SER A 89 19.43 10.68 8.06
CA SER A 89 19.68 10.91 9.49
C SER A 89 21.13 11.30 9.77
N TYR A 90 22.07 10.83 8.95
CA TYR A 90 23.47 11.21 9.07
C TYR A 90 23.70 12.63 8.54
N ASP A 91 23.13 12.93 7.37
CA ASP A 91 23.24 14.26 6.75
C ASP A 91 22.59 15.35 7.62
N SER A 92 21.52 15.02 8.35
CA SER A 92 20.90 15.92 9.32
C SER A 92 21.61 16.00 10.68
N GLY A 93 22.72 15.26 10.87
CA GLY A 93 23.48 15.22 12.12
C GLY A 93 22.79 14.47 13.27
N MET A 94 21.70 13.75 13.02
CA MET A 94 20.96 13.01 14.05
C MET A 94 21.65 11.71 14.48
N ILE A 95 22.58 11.19 13.68
CA ILE A 95 23.36 9.99 14.00
C ILE A 95 24.85 10.21 13.74
N SER A 96 25.67 9.53 14.54
CA SER A 96 27.12 9.53 14.36
C SER A 96 27.58 8.60 13.22
N PHE A 97 28.85 8.74 12.81
CA PHE A 97 29.46 7.90 11.78
C PHE A 97 29.41 6.39 12.11
N VAL A 98 29.70 6.03 13.37
CA VAL A 98 29.70 4.62 13.81
C VAL A 98 28.28 4.05 13.76
N GLU A 99 27.27 4.82 14.16
CA GLU A 99 25.88 4.43 14.07
C GLU A 99 25.43 4.26 12.61
N ARG A 100 25.80 5.20 11.72
CA ARG A 100 25.54 5.07 10.28
C ARG A 100 26.12 3.76 9.75
N TRP A 101 27.40 3.51 10.02
CA TRP A 101 28.08 2.31 9.57
C TRP A 101 27.41 1.03 10.10
N SER A 102 27.13 0.95 11.40
CA SER A 102 26.47 -0.20 12.02
C SER A 102 25.09 -0.50 11.40
N ARG A 103 24.28 0.55 11.20
CA ARG A 103 22.96 0.42 10.56
C ARG A 103 23.08 -0.02 9.10
N LYS A 104 24.00 0.57 8.33
CA LYS A 104 24.29 0.18 6.93
C LYS A 104 24.71 -1.28 6.81
N LYS A 105 25.61 -1.74 7.69
CA LYS A 105 26.04 -3.14 7.75
C LYS A 105 24.91 -4.09 8.08
N THR A 106 23.99 -3.69 8.95
CA THR A 106 22.78 -4.47 9.25
C THR A 106 21.89 -4.63 8.00
N ILE A 107 21.71 -3.56 7.23
CA ILE A 107 20.97 -3.59 5.97
C ILE A 107 21.67 -4.50 4.94
N ASP A 108 23.00 -4.39 4.80
CA ASP A 108 23.78 -5.22 3.88
C ASP A 108 23.69 -6.71 4.22
N ARG A 109 23.72 -7.06 5.51
CA ARG A 109 23.50 -8.44 5.97
C ARG A 109 22.13 -8.97 5.54
N LYS A 110 21.07 -8.15 5.64
CA LYS A 110 19.73 -8.52 5.17
C LYS A 110 19.68 -8.71 3.65
N LYS A 111 20.38 -7.88 2.88
CA LYS A 111 20.51 -8.05 1.41
C LYS A 111 21.28 -9.32 1.02
N ASN A 112 22.21 -9.78 1.86
CA ASN A 112 23.12 -10.90 1.55
C ASN A 112 22.73 -12.25 2.17
N SER A 113 21.82 -12.29 3.15
CA SER A 113 21.40 -13.53 3.85
C SER A 113 20.90 -14.63 2.91
N GLY A 114 20.18 -14.28 1.83
CA GLY A 114 19.69 -15.23 0.83
C GLY A 114 20.76 -15.75 -0.14
N LYS A 115 21.90 -15.05 -0.29
CA LYS A 115 22.95 -15.43 -1.25
C LYS A 115 23.85 -16.54 -0.70
N ALA A 116 24.15 -16.50 0.60
CA ALA A 116 25.03 -17.47 1.25
C ALA A 116 24.50 -18.92 1.15
N TRP A 117 23.17 -19.11 1.23
CA TRP A 117 22.55 -20.44 1.06
C TRP A 117 22.67 -20.97 -0.38
N ARG A 118 22.48 -20.10 -1.40
CA ARG A 118 22.56 -20.49 -2.83
C ARG A 118 23.93 -21.04 -3.24
N PHE A 119 25.01 -20.48 -2.70
CA PHE A 119 26.36 -20.98 -2.99
C PHE A 119 26.66 -22.32 -2.32
N ARG A 120 26.18 -22.51 -1.09
CA ARG A 120 26.36 -23.77 -0.34
C ARG A 120 25.71 -24.96 -1.07
N TRP A 121 24.50 -24.82 -1.60
CA TRP A 121 23.81 -25.90 -2.30
C TRP A 121 24.31 -26.18 -3.73
N ARG A 122 24.94 -25.22 -4.42
CA ARG A 122 25.56 -25.43 -5.75
C ARG A 122 26.80 -26.32 -5.70
N SER A 123 27.46 -26.40 -4.54
CA SER A 123 28.56 -27.36 -4.28
C SER A 123 28.04 -28.78 -4.09
N LEU A 124 26.96 -28.96 -3.30
CA LEU A 124 26.38 -30.28 -3.04
C LEU A 124 25.74 -30.93 -4.29
N ARG A 125 25.12 -30.15 -5.18
CA ARG A 125 24.46 -30.69 -6.38
C ARG A 125 25.40 -31.15 -7.51
N ARG A 126 26.70 -30.82 -7.43
CA ARG A 126 27.73 -31.33 -8.37
C ARG A 126 28.25 -32.72 -7.97
N LYS A 127 28.13 -33.10 -6.69
CA LYS A 127 28.69 -34.34 -6.16
C LYS A 127 27.80 -35.57 -6.37
N THR A 128 26.53 -35.38 -6.76
CA THR A 128 25.53 -36.45 -6.93
C THR A 128 25.29 -36.87 -8.38
N LYS A 129 25.97 -36.26 -9.36
CA LYS A 129 25.84 -36.62 -10.79
C LYS A 129 27.02 -37.47 -11.30
N GLN A 130 27.79 -38.02 -10.36
CA GLN A 130 29.03 -38.76 -10.59
C GLN A 130 29.08 -39.94 -9.61
N SER A 131 28.01 -40.74 -9.60
CA SER A 131 27.93 -42.05 -8.98
C SER A 131 26.89 -42.89 -9.69
#